data_AF-A0A2N3VJS6-F1
#
_entry.id   AF-A0A2N3VJS6-F1
#
_cell.length_a   1.000
_cell.length_b   1.000
_cell.length_c   1.000
_cell.angle_alpha   90.00
_cell.angle_beta   90.00
_cell.angle_gamma   90.00
#
_symmetry.space_group_name_H-M   'P 1'
#
loop_
_entity.id
_entity.type
_entity.pdbx_description
1 polymer ?
#
loop_
_entity_poly.entity_id
_entity_poly.type
_entity_poly.pdbx_seq_one_letter_code
_entity_poly.pdbx_strand_id
1 'polypeptide(L)'
;MGTDEQAQTPNSEQPGSGDASGSEITVEILRELLGSEAADARLVLEAGRVRIASDSGGLVLISREELLDRVGTDPDATELTEQAGLLNTEVRLRGA
;
A
#
# COMPACT_ATOMS: atom_id res chain seq x y z
N MET A 1 24.38 32.22 42.56
CA MET A 1 23.54 32.46 41.38
C MET A 1 23.37 31.13 40.70
N GLY A 2 22.10 30.73 40.56
CA GLY A 2 21.67 29.35 40.41
C GLY A 2 22.13 28.69 39.12
N THR A 3 22.37 27.40 39.24
CA THR A 3 22.36 26.42 38.17
C THR A 3 20.93 26.32 37.63
N ASP A 4 20.69 26.82 36.43
CA ASP A 4 19.43 26.58 35.73
C ASP A 4 19.41 25.14 35.22
N GLU A 5 18.82 24.31 36.09
CA GLU A 5 18.04 23.12 35.81
C GLU A 5 17.19 23.31 34.52
N GLN A 6 17.60 22.67 33.43
CA GLN A 6 16.67 22.32 32.36
C GLN A 6 16.32 20.84 32.49
N ALA A 7 15.20 20.62 33.17
CA ALA A 7 14.50 19.36 33.27
C ALA A 7 14.09 18.83 31.89
N GLN A 8 14.42 17.56 31.66
CA GLN A 8 13.54 16.49 31.17
C GLN A 8 12.51 16.84 30.09
N THR A 9 12.68 16.26 28.89
CA THR A 9 11.83 15.15 28.40
C THR A 9 12.45 14.54 27.13
N PRO A 10 12.49 13.20 27.01
CA PRO A 10 12.85 12.56 25.75
C PRO A 10 11.70 12.77 24.78
N ASN A 11 11.89 13.58 23.75
CA ASN A 11 10.96 13.59 22.63
C ASN A 11 11.19 12.32 21.81
N SER A 12 10.77 11.19 22.38
CA SER A 12 10.43 9.97 21.65
C SER A 12 9.07 10.16 20.98
N GLU A 13 8.87 11.28 20.28
CA GLU A 13 7.86 11.36 19.24
C GLU A 13 8.53 10.80 18.00
N GLN A 14 8.48 9.48 17.95
CA GLN A 14 8.68 8.65 16.77
C GLN A 14 8.37 9.46 15.50
N PRO A 15 9.31 9.54 14.55
CA PRO A 15 9.16 10.39 13.37
C PRO A 15 7.82 10.06 12.75
N GLY A 16 7.00 11.08 12.53
CA GLY A 16 5.87 10.95 11.62
C GLY A 16 6.43 10.30 10.37
N SER A 17 6.15 9.01 10.22
CA SER A 17 6.36 8.24 9.01
C SER A 17 5.29 8.74 8.06
N GLY A 18 5.43 10.01 7.69
CA GLY A 18 4.67 10.71 6.67
C GLY A 18 5.39 10.61 5.34
N ASP A 19 6.18 9.55 5.16
CA ASP A 19 6.34 8.96 3.84
C ASP A 19 5.24 7.89 3.72
N ALA A 20 3.98 8.32 3.83
CA ALA A 20 2.89 7.65 3.13
C ALA A 20 3.14 7.90 1.64
N SER A 21 4.23 7.32 1.13
CA SER A 21 4.46 7.08 -0.27
C SER A 21 3.15 6.52 -0.77
N GLY A 22 2.37 7.30 -1.52
CA GLY A 22 1.06 6.88 -2.00
C GLY A 22 1.09 5.63 -2.87
N SER A 23 2.28 5.07 -3.09
CA SER A 23 2.62 3.79 -3.69
C SER A 23 2.40 2.58 -2.77
N GLU A 24 2.08 2.76 -1.50
CA GLU A 24 1.87 1.62 -0.59
C GLU A 24 0.55 0.89 -0.87
N ILE A 25 0.64 -0.41 -1.06
CA ILE A 25 -0.49 -1.30 -1.27
C ILE A 25 -0.91 -1.84 0.08
N THR A 26 -2.18 -1.66 0.44
CA THR A 26 -2.75 -2.11 1.70
C THR A 26 -3.80 -3.18 1.48
N VAL A 27 -4.16 -3.89 2.55
CA VAL A 27 -5.27 -4.86 2.55
C VAL A 27 -6.57 -4.22 2.10
N GLU A 28 -6.82 -2.97 2.51
CA GLU A 28 -8.03 -2.22 2.13
C GLU A 28 -8.11 -2.03 0.62
N ILE A 29 -7.01 -1.63 -0.02
CA ILE A 29 -6.94 -1.45 -1.47
C ILE A 29 -7.18 -2.77 -2.22
N LEU A 30 -6.63 -3.89 -1.72
CA LEU A 30 -6.87 -5.20 -2.34
C LEU A 30 -8.33 -5.64 -2.18
N ARG A 31 -8.96 -5.37 -1.03
CA ARG A 31 -10.39 -5.62 -0.81
C ARG A 31 -11.25 -4.77 -1.73
N GLU A 32 -10.92 -3.50 -1.90
CA GLU A 32 -11.59 -2.62 -2.85
C GLU A 32 -11.46 -3.13 -4.29
N LEU A 33 -10.29 -3.65 -4.68
CA LEU A 33 -10.09 -4.22 -6.01
C LEU A 33 -10.96 -5.47 -6.23
N LEU A 34 -11.01 -6.37 -5.25
CA LEU A 34 -11.83 -7.60 -5.31
C LEU A 34 -13.33 -7.29 -5.32
N GLY A 35 -13.74 -6.32 -4.51
CA GLY A 35 -15.11 -5.82 -4.41
C GLY A 35 -15.53 -4.87 -5.55
N SER A 36 -14.62 -4.50 -6.44
CA SER A 36 -14.94 -3.65 -7.58
C SER A 36 -15.94 -4.32 -8.52
N GLU A 37 -16.96 -3.58 -8.94
CA GLU A 37 -17.95 -4.05 -9.93
C GLU A 37 -17.37 -4.15 -11.35
N ALA A 38 -16.23 -3.50 -11.60
CA ALA A 38 -15.54 -3.56 -12.87
C ALA A 38 -14.70 -4.85 -12.96
N ALA A 39 -15.06 -5.74 -13.89
CA ALA A 39 -14.33 -6.99 -14.13
C ALA A 39 -12.88 -6.73 -14.59
N ASP A 40 -12.68 -5.65 -15.33
CA ASP A 40 -11.39 -5.17 -15.82
C ASP A 40 -10.65 -4.25 -14.84
N ALA A 41 -11.09 -4.14 -13.57
CA ALA A 41 -10.40 -3.35 -12.56
C ALA A 41 -8.97 -3.87 -12.34
N ARG A 42 -8.01 -2.94 -12.27
CA ARG A 42 -6.59 -3.23 -12.06
C ARG A 42 -6.01 -2.31 -11.03
N LEU A 43 -5.06 -2.82 -10.28
CA LEU A 43 -4.19 -2.01 -9.47
C LEU A 43 -3.08 -1.45 -10.34
N VAL A 44 -2.99 -0.12 -10.42
CA VAL A 44 -1.97 0.57 -11.21
C VAL A 44 -1.16 1.53 -10.34
N LEU A 45 0.13 1.61 -10.61
CA LEU A 45 1.02 2.63 -10.07
C LEU A 45 1.14 3.77 -11.08
N GLU A 46 0.62 4.93 -10.75
CA GLU A 46 0.75 6.16 -11.54
C GLU A 46 1.29 7.29 -10.68
N ALA A 47 2.34 7.97 -11.17
CA ALA A 47 2.95 9.12 -10.49
C ALA A 47 3.32 8.87 -9.03
N GLY A 48 3.83 7.66 -8.72
CA GLY A 48 4.18 7.26 -7.35
C GLY A 48 2.97 7.05 -6.45
N ARG A 49 1.79 6.79 -7.03
CA ARG A 49 0.57 6.45 -6.30
C ARG A 49 -0.11 5.20 -6.85
N VAL A 50 -0.47 4.31 -5.95
CA VAL A 50 -1.29 3.14 -6.24
C VAL A 50 -2.75 3.57 -6.30
N ARG A 51 -3.44 3.15 -7.36
CA ARG A 51 -4.88 3.37 -7.52
C ARG A 51 -5.53 2.20 -8.25
N ILE A 52 -6.82 2.02 -8.05
CA ILE A 52 -7.62 1.09 -8.83
C ILE A 52 -8.10 1.84 -10.08
N ALA A 53 -7.78 1.31 -11.25
CA ALA A 53 -8.21 1.84 -12.53
C ALA A 53 -8.49 0.70 -13.51
N SER A 54 -9.47 0.92 -14.38
CA SER A 54 -9.71 0.06 -15.54
C SER A 54 -8.78 0.37 -16.72
N ASP A 55 -8.17 1.56 -16.73
CA ASP A 55 -7.35 2.07 -17.83
C ASP A 55 -5.84 1.89 -17.58
N SER A 56 -5.06 1.89 -18.67
CA SER A 56 -3.61 1.57 -18.69
C SER A 56 -2.70 2.78 -18.50
N GLY A 57 -3.22 3.91 -18.00
CA GLY A 57 -2.45 5.16 -17.79
C GLY A 57 -1.21 5.05 -16.89
N GLY A 58 -1.02 3.93 -16.17
CA GLY A 58 0.13 3.67 -15.31
C GLY A 58 0.67 2.24 -15.41
N LEU A 59 1.64 1.92 -14.55
CA LEU A 59 2.20 0.57 -14.45
C LEU A 59 1.18 -0.36 -13.80
N VAL A 60 0.65 -1.31 -14.55
CA VAL A 60 -0.25 -2.34 -14.01
C VAL A 60 0.55 -3.26 -13.07
N LEU A 61 0.11 -3.33 -11.82
CA LEU A 61 0.72 -4.16 -10.78
C LEU A 61 0.05 -5.53 -10.73
N ILE A 62 -1.28 -5.55 -10.67
CA ILE A 62 -2.08 -6.76 -10.67
C ILE A 62 -3.50 -6.44 -11.14
N SER A 63 -4.14 -7.37 -11.85
CA SER A 63 -5.57 -7.25 -12.20
C SER A 63 -6.44 -7.89 -11.13
N ARG A 64 -7.74 -7.53 -11.09
CA ARG A 64 -8.71 -8.19 -10.22
C ARG A 64 -8.73 -9.70 -10.44
N GLU A 65 -8.72 -10.14 -11.69
CA GLU A 65 -8.73 -11.56 -12.06
C GLU A 65 -7.48 -12.29 -11.59
N GLU A 66 -6.31 -11.66 -11.73
CA GLU A 66 -5.04 -12.23 -11.29
C GLU A 66 -4.89 -12.21 -9.76
N LEU A 67 -5.48 -11.21 -9.08
CA LEU A 67 -5.57 -11.21 -7.63
C LEU A 67 -6.47 -12.36 -7.15
N LEU A 68 -7.64 -12.55 -7.77
CA LEU A 68 -8.53 -13.68 -7.48
C LEU A 68 -7.86 -15.04 -7.72
N ASP A 69 -7.02 -15.16 -8.76
CA ASP A 69 -6.28 -16.40 -9.02
C ASP A 69 -5.22 -16.68 -7.93
N ARG A 70 -4.58 -15.63 -7.39
CA ARG A 70 -3.54 -15.76 -6.36
C ARG A 70 -4.07 -16.00 -4.96
N VAL A 71 -5.09 -15.25 -4.54
CA VAL A 71 -5.61 -15.31 -3.15
C VAL A 71 -6.99 -15.96 -3.04
N GLY A 72 -7.64 -16.27 -4.15
CA GLY A 72 -8.98 -16.86 -4.17
C GLY A 72 -10.11 -15.84 -4.13
N THR A 73 -11.35 -16.34 -4.10
CA THR A 73 -12.58 -15.52 -4.14
C THR A 73 -12.95 -14.87 -2.81
N ASP A 74 -12.52 -15.46 -1.69
CA ASP A 74 -12.76 -14.96 -0.33
C ASP A 74 -11.46 -15.05 0.48
N PRO A 75 -10.48 -14.18 0.20
CA PRO A 75 -9.20 -14.23 0.88
C PRO A 75 -9.28 -13.69 2.30
N ASP A 76 -8.60 -14.34 3.22
CA ASP A 76 -8.50 -13.90 4.60
C ASP A 76 -7.59 -12.67 4.73
N ALA A 77 -7.72 -11.96 5.87
CA ALA A 77 -6.90 -10.78 6.15
C ALA A 77 -5.38 -11.07 6.10
N THR A 78 -4.96 -12.28 6.48
CA THR A 78 -3.57 -12.72 6.43
C THR A 78 -3.08 -12.84 4.98
N GLU A 79 -3.84 -13.52 4.11
CA GLU A 79 -3.47 -13.72 2.70
C GLU A 79 -3.38 -12.38 1.96
N LEU A 80 -4.32 -11.48 2.23
CA LEU A 80 -4.29 -10.12 1.69
C LEU A 80 -3.08 -9.32 2.20
N THR A 81 -2.68 -9.51 3.47
CA THR A 81 -1.51 -8.84 4.05
C THR A 81 -0.22 -9.33 3.39
N GLU A 82 -0.08 -10.65 3.22
CA GLU A 82 1.07 -11.26 2.53
C GLU A 82 1.14 -10.78 1.08
N GLN A 83 0.01 -10.82 0.37
CA GLN A 83 -0.08 -10.37 -1.01
C GLN A 83 0.24 -8.87 -1.15
N ALA A 84 -0.24 -8.03 -0.24
CA ALA A 84 0.10 -6.61 -0.20
C ALA A 84 1.61 -6.38 0.02
N GLY A 85 2.23 -7.14 0.92
CA GLY A 85 3.68 -7.07 1.16
C GLY A 85 4.51 -7.47 -0.07
N LEU A 86 4.08 -8.52 -0.79
CA LEU A 86 4.70 -8.95 -2.04
C LEU A 86 4.60 -7.86 -3.11
N LEU A 87 3.41 -7.33 -3.34
CA LEU A 87 3.19 -6.29 -4.34
C LEU A 87 3.95 -5.00 -3.99
N ASN A 88 4.02 -4.61 -2.70
CA ASN A 88 4.83 -3.47 -2.26
C ASN A 88 6.32 -3.65 -2.57
N THR A 89 6.83 -4.87 -2.39
CA THR A 89 8.21 -5.20 -2.76
C THR A 89 8.40 -5.08 -4.27
N GLU A 90 7.46 -5.57 -5.07
CA GLU A 90 7.51 -5.42 -6.53
C GLU A 90 7.46 -3.96 -6.98
N VAL A 91 6.58 -3.14 -6.38
CA VAL A 91 6.48 -1.71 -6.63
C VAL A 91 7.82 -1.02 -6.37
N ARG A 92 8.48 -1.32 -5.24
CA ARG A 92 9.80 -0.76 -4.93
C ARG A 92 10.88 -1.22 -5.92
N LEU A 93 10.80 -2.44 -6.42
CA LEU A 93 11.77 -2.96 -7.41
C LEU A 93 11.54 -2.38 -8.81
N ARG A 94 10.28 -2.12 -9.20
CA ARG A 94 9.90 -1.64 -10.53
C ARG A 94 9.77 -0.12 -10.65
N GLY A 95 9.53 0.56 -9.53
CA GLY A 95 9.29 2.00 -9.43
C GLY A 95 10.44 2.82 -8.83
N ALA A 96 11.60 2.18 -8.58
CA ALA A 96 12.85 2.86 -8.23
C ALA A 96 13.59 3.38 -9.48
#